data_AF-A0A3E0PNA2-F1
#
_entry.id   AF-A0A3E0PNA2-F1
#
_cell.length_a   1.000
_cell.length_b   1.000
_cell.length_c   1.000
_cell.angle_alpha   90.00
_cell.angle_beta   90.00
_cell.angle_gamma   90.00
#
_symmetry.space_group_name_H-M   'P 1'
#
loop_
_entity.id
_entity.type
_entity.pdbx_description
1 polymer ?
#
loop_
_entity_poly.entity_id
_entity_poly.type
_entity_poly.pdbx_seq_one_letter_code
_entity_poly.pdbx_strand_id
1 'polypeptide(L)'
;MIRVELSGGEVELDDNIARLVRACDQLPGLSTTSSCGGHESPNAEHGQQPLGQFYVSLCVANWWEAWRGLTMLTAATFMRCEGNLCFRYDGPQNRPDDLRFLRVELHGTGDPDRLAKFVEYVVDDPAHHTASN
;
A
#
# COMPACT_ATOMS: atom_id res chain seq x y z
N MET A 1 -5.72 -2.91 17.88
CA MET A 1 -4.52 -3.44 17.21
C MET A 1 -4.79 -4.88 16.84
N ILE A 2 -4.56 -5.24 15.58
CA ILE A 2 -4.73 -6.61 15.08
C ILE A 2 -3.38 -7.16 14.64
N ARG A 3 -3.07 -8.39 15.04
CA ARG A 3 -1.88 -9.11 14.54
C ARG A 3 -2.20 -9.73 13.18
N VAL A 4 -1.30 -9.55 12.23
CA VAL A 4 -1.35 -10.19 10.91
C VAL A 4 0.03 -10.73 10.56
N GLU A 5 0.07 -11.85 9.83
CA GLU A 5 1.31 -12.30 9.22
C GLU A 5 1.59 -11.47 7.97
N LEU A 6 2.66 -10.67 8.00
CA LEU A 6 3.19 -9.97 6.84
C LEU A 6 4.60 -10.50 6.56
N SER A 7 4.86 -10.93 5.33
CA SER A 7 6.20 -11.32 4.87
C SER A 7 6.96 -12.30 5.79
N GLY A 8 6.25 -13.23 6.46
CA GLY A 8 6.86 -14.25 7.31
C GLY A 8 7.06 -13.87 8.79
N GLY A 9 6.39 -12.81 9.29
CA GLY A 9 6.34 -12.50 10.73
C GLY A 9 5.02 -11.85 11.16
N GLU A 10 4.66 -11.98 12.44
CA GLU A 10 3.53 -11.25 13.03
C GLU A 10 3.87 -9.76 13.12
N VAL A 11 3.09 -8.93 12.44
CA VAL A 11 3.13 -7.46 12.54
C VAL A 11 1.83 -6.99 13.17
N GLU A 12 1.95 -6.06 14.10
CA GLU A 12 0.81 -5.43 14.75
C GLU A 12 0.33 -4.26 13.88
N LEU A 13 -0.88 -4.38 13.32
CA LEU A 13 -1.50 -3.35 12.50
C LEU A 13 -2.43 -2.46 13.31
N ASP A 14 -2.43 -1.19 12.94
CA ASP A 14 -3.44 -0.22 13.34
C ASP A 14 -4.80 -0.64 12.78
N ASP A 15 -5.81 -0.75 13.66
CA ASP A 15 -7.16 -1.18 13.31
C ASP A 15 -7.78 -0.27 12.26
N ASN A 16 -7.41 1.02 12.27
CA ASN A 16 -7.92 2.03 11.36
C ASN A 16 -7.46 1.83 9.91
N ILE A 17 -6.38 1.06 9.66
CA ILE A 17 -5.86 0.83 8.31
C ILE A 17 -5.76 -0.65 7.93
N ALA A 18 -6.05 -1.56 8.87
CA ALA A 18 -5.85 -2.99 8.70
C ALA A 18 -6.53 -3.56 7.44
N ARG A 19 -7.72 -3.06 7.09
CA ARG A 19 -8.43 -3.50 5.87
C ARG A 19 -7.71 -3.06 4.60
N LEU A 20 -7.27 -1.81 4.53
CA LEU A 20 -6.53 -1.30 3.37
C LEU A 20 -5.21 -2.05 3.19
N VAL A 21 -4.47 -2.30 4.27
CA VAL A 21 -3.23 -3.08 4.23
C VAL A 21 -3.48 -4.47 3.66
N ARG A 22 -4.50 -5.19 4.17
CA ARG A 22 -4.87 -6.52 3.65
C ARG A 22 -5.25 -6.49 2.18
N ALA A 23 -6.01 -5.48 1.75
CA ALA A 23 -6.38 -5.32 0.34
C ALA A 23 -5.15 -5.08 -0.53
N CYS A 24 -4.19 -4.26 -0.07
CA CYS A 24 -2.92 -4.04 -0.76
C CYS A 24 -2.07 -5.33 -0.84
N ASP A 25 -2.02 -6.13 0.22
CA ASP A 25 -1.26 -7.38 0.25
C ASP A 25 -1.84 -8.50 -0.60
N GLN A 26 -3.09 -8.37 -1.04
CA GLN A 26 -3.68 -9.27 -2.04
C GLN A 26 -3.21 -8.97 -3.47
N LEU A 27 -2.55 -7.82 -3.70
CA LEU A 27 -2.05 -7.46 -5.03
C LEU A 27 -0.76 -8.24 -5.34
N PRO A 28 -0.73 -9.02 -6.44
CA PRO A 28 0.46 -9.80 -6.81
C PRO A 28 1.72 -8.94 -6.95
N GLY A 29 2.86 -9.45 -6.49
CA GLY A 29 4.16 -8.78 -6.58
C GLY A 29 4.37 -7.61 -5.62
N LEU A 30 3.38 -7.27 -4.80
CA LEU A 30 3.45 -6.22 -3.78
C LEU A 30 3.39 -6.84 -2.37
N SER A 31 4.06 -6.20 -1.41
CA SER A 31 3.90 -6.55 0.00
C SER A 31 4.07 -5.31 0.87
N THR A 32 3.25 -5.21 1.91
CA THR A 32 3.30 -4.12 2.88
C THR A 32 4.51 -4.28 3.79
N THR A 33 5.22 -3.17 3.98
CA THR A 33 6.41 -3.07 4.84
C THR A 33 6.18 -2.19 6.06
N SER A 34 5.29 -1.19 5.96
CA SER A 34 4.89 -0.32 7.07
C SER A 34 3.56 0.36 6.76
N SER A 35 2.84 0.80 7.79
CA SER A 35 1.57 1.52 7.62
C SER A 35 1.20 2.33 8.87
N CYS A 36 0.35 3.35 8.71
CA CYS A 36 -0.28 4.09 9.81
C CYS A 36 -1.65 4.61 9.38
N GLY A 37 -2.69 4.39 10.19
CA GLY A 37 -4.07 4.81 9.91
C GLY A 37 -4.45 6.18 10.47
N GLY A 38 -3.51 6.86 11.15
CA GLY A 38 -3.72 8.18 11.73
C GLY A 38 -4.14 8.11 13.21
N HIS A 39 -3.62 9.05 14.00
CA HIS A 39 -3.82 9.11 15.45
C HIS A 39 -4.21 10.53 15.91
N GLU A 40 -5.02 10.63 16.97
CA GLU A 40 -5.43 11.93 17.56
C GLU A 40 -4.25 12.73 18.13
N SER A 41 -3.21 12.05 18.61
CA SER A 41 -1.97 12.65 19.13
C SER A 41 -0.76 12.00 18.45
N PRO A 42 -0.42 12.40 17.22
CA PRO A 42 0.61 11.74 16.43
C PRO A 42 2.01 12.00 16.97
N ASN A 43 2.84 10.97 17.05
CA ASN A 43 4.28 11.09 17.27
C ASN A 43 5.04 11.04 15.93
N ALA A 44 5.52 12.20 15.49
CA ALA A 44 6.29 12.35 14.26
C ALA A 44 7.62 11.57 14.26
N GLU A 45 8.27 11.38 15.42
CA GLU A 45 9.52 10.61 15.52
C GLU A 45 9.33 9.13 15.22
N HIS A 46 8.10 8.62 15.40
CA HIS A 46 7.70 7.26 15.04
C HIS A 46 6.97 7.17 13.69
N GLY A 47 6.94 8.26 12.91
CA GLY A 47 6.27 8.29 11.62
C GLY A 47 4.74 8.16 11.70
N GLN A 48 4.14 8.48 12.85
CA GLN A 48 2.68 8.47 13.01
C GLN A 48 2.05 9.66 12.29
N GLN A 49 0.96 9.39 11.57
CA GLN A 49 0.18 10.41 10.88
C GLN A 49 -0.90 10.97 11.81
N PRO A 50 -1.32 12.25 11.62
CA PRO A 50 -2.48 12.78 12.32
C PRO A 50 -3.77 12.07 11.89
N LEU A 51 -4.78 12.11 12.75
CA LEU A 51 -6.10 11.54 12.46
C LEU A 51 -6.66 12.09 11.14
N GLY A 52 -7.22 11.21 10.30
CA GLY A 52 -7.71 11.55 8.97
C GLY A 52 -6.63 11.59 7.89
N GLN A 53 -5.38 11.23 8.21
CA GLN A 53 -4.32 10.94 7.25
C GLN A 53 -3.82 9.52 7.46
N PHE A 54 -3.42 8.87 6.37
CA PHE A 54 -2.90 7.50 6.43
C PHE A 54 -1.77 7.29 5.43
N TYR A 55 -0.96 6.27 5.67
CA TYR A 55 -0.04 5.76 4.65
C TYR A 55 0.09 4.23 4.69
N VAL A 56 0.44 3.66 3.55
CA VAL A 56 0.89 2.27 3.38
C VAL A 56 2.17 2.27 2.56
N SER A 57 3.26 1.73 3.10
CA SER A 57 4.53 1.55 2.41
C SER A 57 4.64 0.13 1.88
N LEU A 58 4.90 0.00 0.59
CA LEU A 58 4.92 -1.24 -0.15
C LEU A 58 6.34 -1.49 -0.69
N CYS A 59 6.80 -2.74 -0.59
CA CYS A 59 7.91 -3.23 -1.40
C CYS A 59 7.37 -3.93 -2.64
N VAL A 60 8.14 -3.83 -3.73
CA VAL A 60 7.87 -4.56 -4.96
C VAL A 60 8.75 -5.81 -4.95
N ALA A 61 8.15 -6.95 -4.63
CA ALA A 61 8.82 -8.25 -4.61
C ALA A 61 9.12 -8.73 -6.03
N ASN A 62 8.19 -8.50 -6.96
CA ASN A 62 8.33 -8.83 -8.37
C ASN A 62 7.69 -7.75 -9.24
N TRP A 63 8.50 -7.01 -10.01
CA TRP A 63 8.03 -5.91 -10.86
C TRP A 63 7.07 -6.32 -11.96
N TRP A 64 7.24 -7.53 -12.51
CA TRP A 64 6.37 -8.03 -13.57
C TRP A 64 4.94 -8.26 -13.07
N GLU A 65 4.82 -8.85 -11.89
CA GLU A 65 3.53 -9.09 -11.23
C GLU A 65 2.94 -7.80 -10.65
N ALA A 66 3.80 -6.97 -10.03
CA ALA A 66 3.41 -5.74 -9.35
C ALA A 66 2.87 -4.67 -10.29
N TRP A 67 3.29 -4.63 -11.55
CA TRP A 67 2.88 -3.60 -12.50
C TRP A 67 1.35 -3.42 -12.56
N ARG A 68 0.62 -4.55 -12.57
CA ARG A 68 -0.84 -4.52 -12.59
C ARG A 68 -1.41 -3.93 -11.30
N GLY A 69 -0.94 -4.39 -10.15
CA GLY A 69 -1.36 -3.88 -8.84
C GLY A 69 -1.06 -2.38 -8.67
N LEU A 70 0.12 -1.92 -9.10
CA LEU A 70 0.50 -0.51 -9.07
C LEU A 70 -0.37 0.36 -9.99
N THR A 71 -0.71 -0.14 -11.17
CA THR A 71 -1.62 0.55 -12.10
C THR A 71 -3.01 0.68 -11.48
N MET A 72 -3.49 -0.37 -10.82
CA MET A 72 -4.79 -0.38 -10.13
C MET A 72 -4.81 0.58 -8.95
N LEU A 73 -3.77 0.60 -8.11
CA LEU A 73 -3.63 1.56 -7.01
C LEU A 73 -3.57 3.01 -7.53
N THR A 74 -2.85 3.25 -8.62
CA THR A 74 -2.78 4.57 -9.26
C THR A 74 -4.17 5.00 -9.76
N ALA A 75 -4.92 4.10 -10.40
CA ALA A 75 -6.28 4.40 -10.84
C ALA A 75 -7.23 4.65 -9.65
N ALA A 76 -7.12 3.85 -8.59
CA ALA A 76 -7.92 3.99 -7.37
C ALA A 76 -7.72 5.35 -6.71
N THR A 77 -6.46 5.74 -6.50
CA THR A 77 -6.08 7.03 -5.91
C THR A 77 -6.54 8.19 -6.79
N PHE A 78 -6.35 8.10 -8.11
CA PHE A 78 -6.79 9.13 -9.06
C PHE A 78 -8.32 9.32 -9.09
N MET A 79 -9.10 8.24 -9.14
CA MET A 79 -10.55 8.33 -9.25
C MET A 79 -11.24 8.80 -7.97
N ARG A 80 -10.64 8.52 -6.80
CA ARG A 80 -11.24 8.88 -5.51
C ARG A 80 -10.73 10.21 -4.96
N CYS A 81 -9.60 10.74 -5.47
CA CYS A 81 -8.91 11.90 -4.91
C CYS A 81 -8.59 11.78 -3.40
N GLU A 82 -8.57 10.54 -2.88
CA GLU A 82 -8.38 10.23 -1.45
C GLU A 82 -6.94 9.78 -1.17
N GLY A 83 -6.03 9.87 -2.15
CA GLY A 83 -4.63 9.57 -1.96
C GLY A 83 -3.70 9.83 -3.14
N ASN A 84 -2.41 9.59 -2.92
CA ASN A 84 -1.32 9.72 -3.88
C ASN A 84 -0.42 8.49 -3.76
N LEU A 85 0.03 7.98 -4.91
CA LEU A 85 1.08 6.98 -4.97
C LEU A 85 2.43 7.67 -5.22
N CYS A 86 3.35 7.54 -4.27
CA CYS A 86 4.67 8.15 -4.31
C CYS A 86 5.73 7.06 -4.52
N PHE A 87 6.68 7.31 -5.40
CA PHE A 87 7.85 6.47 -5.59
C PHE A 87 9.06 7.15 -4.95
N ARG A 88 9.66 6.53 -3.94
CA ARG A 88 10.87 7.03 -3.29
C ARG A 88 12.03 6.08 -3.55
N TYR A 89 13.14 6.61 -4.04
CA TYR A 89 14.39 5.88 -4.20
C TYR A 89 15.35 6.28 -3.09
N ASP A 90 15.61 5.35 -2.15
CA ASP A 90 16.47 5.57 -0.99
C ASP A 90 17.86 4.91 -1.17
N GLY A 91 18.27 4.72 -2.43
CA GLY A 91 19.50 4.01 -2.78
C GLY A 91 20.67 4.95 -3.05
N PRO A 92 21.88 4.40 -3.20
CA PRO A 92 23.05 5.19 -3.50
C PRO A 92 22.96 5.77 -4.92
N GLN A 93 23.49 6.99 -5.11
CA GLN A 93 23.43 7.72 -6.38
C GLN A 93 24.11 6.98 -7.55
N ASN A 94 25.06 6.08 -7.25
CA ASN A 94 25.81 5.33 -8.25
C ASN A 94 25.13 4.03 -8.70
N ARG A 95 23.91 3.74 -8.22
CA ARG A 95 23.11 2.56 -8.64
C ARG A 95 21.62 2.89 -8.86
N PRO A 96 21.28 3.94 -9.63
CA PRO A 96 19.90 4.41 -9.76
C PRO A 96 18.93 3.37 -10.36
N ASP A 97 19.46 2.28 -10.91
CA ASP A 97 18.79 1.13 -11.48
C ASP A 97 18.50 0.00 -10.47
N ASP A 98 19.02 0.08 -9.24
CA ASP A 98 18.80 -0.94 -8.21
C ASP A 98 17.44 -0.76 -7.53
N LEU A 99 16.41 -1.37 -8.14
CA LEU A 99 15.02 -1.26 -7.71
C LEU A 99 14.74 -1.79 -6.29
N ARG A 100 15.70 -2.45 -5.62
CA ARG A 100 15.56 -2.86 -4.21
C ARG A 100 15.48 -1.67 -3.26
N PHE A 101 15.99 -0.51 -3.69
CA PHE A 101 15.90 0.74 -2.95
C PHE A 101 14.69 1.58 -3.35
N LEU A 102 13.89 1.12 -4.32
CA LEU A 102 12.63 1.75 -4.67
C LEU A 102 11.57 1.32 -3.65
N ARG A 103 10.88 2.30 -3.08
CA ARG A 103 9.75 2.15 -2.19
C ARG A 103 8.55 2.80 -2.85
N VAL A 104 7.40 2.14 -2.72
CA VAL A 104 6.12 2.68 -3.16
C VAL A 104 5.34 3.05 -1.92
N GLU A 105 5.00 4.31 -1.76
CA GLU A 105 4.21 4.78 -0.62
C GLU A 105 2.86 5.28 -1.12
N LEU A 106 1.80 4.65 -0.63
CA LEU A 106 0.45 5.13 -0.77
C LEU A 106 0.16 6.07 0.41
N HIS A 107 -0.10 7.33 0.14
CA HIS A 107 -0.52 8.32 1.14
C HIS A 107 -1.95 8.71 0.87
N GLY A 108 -2.74 8.98 1.91
CA GLY A 108 -4.11 9.42 1.70
C GLY A 108 -4.71 10.19 2.85
N THR A 109 -5.89 10.74 2.60
CA THR A 109 -6.67 11.49 3.58
C THR A 109 -8.10 10.97 3.64
N GLY A 110 -8.76 11.17 4.78
CA GLY A 110 -10.11 10.68 5.03
C GLY A 110 -10.13 9.23 5.53
N ASP A 111 -11.06 8.45 5.00
CA ASP A 111 -11.38 7.10 5.47
C ASP A 111 -10.66 6.03 4.60
N PRO A 112 -9.60 5.38 5.11
CA PRO A 112 -8.85 4.36 4.35
C PRO A 112 -9.70 3.17 3.92
N ASP A 113 -10.81 2.90 4.60
CA ASP A 113 -11.74 1.82 4.29
C ASP A 113 -12.45 2.02 2.95
N ARG A 114 -12.59 3.27 2.49
CA ARG A 114 -13.12 3.59 1.16
C ARG A 114 -12.17 3.17 0.05
N LEU A 115 -10.89 3.43 0.25
CA LEU A 115 -9.86 3.00 -0.70
C LEU A 115 -9.72 1.49 -0.68
N ALA A 116 -9.79 0.86 0.50
CA ALA A 116 -9.75 -0.59 0.66
C ALA A 116 -10.87 -1.29 -0.15
N LYS A 117 -12.12 -0.84 -0.01
CA LYS A 117 -13.27 -1.35 -0.80
C LYS A 117 -13.04 -1.27 -2.30
N PHE A 118 -12.39 -0.20 -2.76
CA PHE A 118 -12.08 -0.05 -4.17
C PHE A 118 -11.01 -1.06 -4.60
N VAL A 119 -9.91 -1.17 -3.85
CA VAL A 119 -8.86 -2.15 -4.14
C VAL A 119 -9.43 -3.58 -4.17
N GLU A 120 -10.24 -3.95 -3.17
CA GLU A 120 -10.95 -5.23 -3.10
C GLU A 120 -11.84 -5.46 -4.34
N TYR A 121 -12.65 -4.48 -4.74
CA TYR A 121 -13.49 -4.58 -5.93
C TYR A 121 -12.69 -4.87 -7.19
N VAL A 122 -11.52 -4.25 -7.35
CA VAL A 122 -10.67 -4.51 -8.52
C VAL A 122 -9.94 -5.85 -8.39
N VAL A 123 -9.57 -6.28 -7.18
CA VAL A 123 -8.98 -7.63 -6.98
C VAL A 123 -9.98 -8.73 -7.32
N ASP A 124 -11.26 -8.57 -6.93
CA ASP A 124 -12.32 -9.58 -7.08
C ASP A 124 -13.01 -9.57 -8.46
N ASP A 125 -12.71 -8.64 -9.37
CA ASP A 125 -13.37 -8.56 -10.68
C ASP A 125 -13.06 -9.80 -11.55
N PRO A 126 -14.04 -10.67 -11.89
CA PRO A 126 -13.82 -11.92 -12.62
C PRO A 126 -13.28 -11.75 -14.05
N ALA A 127 -13.31 -10.54 -14.64
CA ALA A 127 -12.56 -10.25 -15.87
C ALA A 127 -11.02 -10.34 -15.66
N HIS A 128 -10.57 -10.49 -14.42
CA HIS A 128 -9.16 -10.56 -14.02
C HIS A 128 -8.59 -11.98 -14.06
N HIS A 129 -9.42 -13.01 -14.21
CA HIS A 129 -8.99 -14.41 -14.36
C HIS A 129 -8.85 -14.89 -15.82
N THR A 130 -9.24 -14.09 -16.82
CA THR A 130 -9.31 -14.53 -18.22
C THR A 130 -8.09 -14.20 -19.09
N ALA A 131 -7.00 -13.70 -18.53
CA ALA A 131 -5.75 -13.47 -19.27
C ALA A 131 -4.69 -14.55 -18.95
N SER A 132 -5.08 -15.81 -19.07
CA SER A 132 -4.16 -16.95 -19.14
C SER A 132 -4.87 -18.07 -19.91
N ASN A 133 -4.82 -17.98 -21.24
CA ASN A 133 -5.03 -19.08 -22.16
C ASN A 133 -4.23 -18.80 -23.43
#